data_AF-A0A2R5FCE6-F1
#
_entry.id   AF-A0A2R5FCE6-F1
#
_cell.length_a   1.000
_cell.length_b   1.000
_cell.length_c   1.000
_cell.angle_alpha   90.00
_cell.angle_beta   90.00
_cell.angle_gamma   90.00
#
_symmetry.space_group_name_H-M   'P 1'
#
loop_
_entity.id
_entity.type
_entity.pdbx_description
1 polymer ?
#
loop_
_entity_poly.entity_id
_entity_poly.type
_entity_poly.pdbx_seq_one_letter_code
_entity_poly.pdbx_strand_id
1 'polypeptide(L)'
;MQAFIQELDAQFGTDQAMGVYFDVEGMKVSAADFDARADEFQDKEYFSCLPDGSSATCCTNYAVQVRNAYPGRVQIVGFHNENNPTSRVAIEGIHPGGHDFAILDDRYLIDPWIKLVAADTDQIIYDLQDPDDAAKVAINYGPASCWEPV
;
A
#
# COMPACT_ATOMS: atom_id res chain seq x y z
N MET A 1 16.29 -9.51 11.79
CA MET A 1 14.83 -9.39 11.70
C MET A 1 14.41 -7.93 11.69
N GLN A 2 14.69 -7.18 12.76
CA GLN A 2 14.37 -5.75 12.82
C GLN A 2 15.01 -4.89 11.72
N ALA A 3 16.26 -5.18 11.32
CA ALA A 3 16.93 -4.47 10.23
C ALA A 3 16.22 -4.65 8.86
N PHE A 4 15.67 -5.82 8.59
CA PHE A 4 14.99 -6.09 7.31
C PHE A 4 13.64 -5.39 7.23
N ILE A 5 12.88 -5.36 8.32
CA ILE A 5 11.63 -4.59 8.40
C ILE A 5 11.91 -3.08 8.21
N GLN A 6 13.00 -2.57 8.79
CA GLN A 6 13.42 -1.18 8.57
C GLN A 6 13.81 -0.89 7.13
N GLU A 7 14.47 -1.83 6.45
CA GLU A 7 14.79 -1.71 5.03
C GLU A 7 13.51 -1.67 4.16
N LEU A 8 12.54 -2.54 4.44
CA LEU A 8 11.25 -2.54 3.74
C LEU A 8 10.47 -1.24 3.99
N ASP A 9 10.42 -0.77 5.23
CA ASP A 9 9.77 0.50 5.57
C ASP A 9 10.48 1.69 4.91
N ALA A 10 11.81 1.71 4.87
CA ALA A 10 12.56 2.74 4.16
C ALA A 10 12.30 2.72 2.64
N GLN A 11 11.99 1.56 2.07
CA GLN A 11 11.73 1.40 0.64
C GLN A 11 10.29 1.74 0.24
N PHE A 12 9.30 1.47 1.10
CA PHE A 12 7.89 1.59 0.74
C PHE A 12 7.09 2.56 1.63
N GLY A 13 7.66 3.07 2.71
CA GLY A 13 6.94 3.80 3.76
C GLY A 13 6.64 5.27 3.48
N THR A 14 7.02 5.79 2.31
CA THR A 14 6.78 7.18 1.89
C THR A 14 6.51 7.27 0.38
N ASP A 15 5.77 8.28 -0.05
CA ASP A 15 5.56 8.57 -1.48
C ASP A 15 6.89 8.77 -2.22
N GLN A 16 7.87 9.42 -1.58
CA GLN A 16 9.20 9.60 -2.16
C GLN A 16 9.93 8.25 -2.37
N ALA A 17 9.90 7.36 -1.38
CA ALA A 17 10.53 6.04 -1.48
C ALA A 17 9.84 5.14 -2.54
N MET A 18 8.51 5.24 -2.61
CA MET A 18 7.69 4.59 -3.64
C MET A 18 7.86 5.20 -5.04
N GLY A 19 8.52 6.34 -5.17
CA GLY A 19 8.69 7.07 -6.43
C GLY A 19 7.39 7.64 -6.98
N VAL A 20 6.43 7.96 -6.10
CA VAL A 20 5.17 8.60 -6.49
C VAL A 20 5.46 9.97 -7.12
N TYR A 21 4.76 10.25 -8.20
CA TYR A 21 4.78 11.53 -8.89
C TYR A 21 3.36 11.97 -9.23
N PHE A 22 3.19 13.26 -9.47
CA PHE A 22 1.94 13.84 -9.95
C PHE A 22 2.06 14.13 -11.44
N ASP A 23 1.12 13.60 -12.23
CA ASP A 23 0.91 14.02 -13.62
C ASP A 23 -0.02 15.24 -13.61
N VAL A 24 0.52 16.42 -13.89
CA VAL A 24 -0.20 17.68 -13.97
C VAL A 24 -0.29 18.08 -15.44
N GLU A 25 -1.44 17.83 -16.08
CA GLU A 25 -1.68 18.12 -17.50
C GLU A 25 -0.58 17.59 -18.46
N GLY A 26 -0.03 16.40 -18.18
CA GLY A 26 1.04 15.77 -18.95
C GLY A 26 2.45 16.07 -18.45
N MET A 27 2.59 16.91 -17.41
CA MET A 27 3.87 17.18 -16.75
C MET A 27 4.04 16.26 -15.54
N LYS A 28 5.11 15.46 -15.54
CA LYS A 28 5.51 14.69 -14.36
C LYS A 28 6.21 15.60 -13.35
N VAL A 29 5.64 15.71 -12.16
CA VAL A 29 6.14 16.49 -11.03
C VAL A 29 6.41 15.53 -9.87
N SER A 30 7.60 15.56 -9.26
CA SER A 30 7.86 14.70 -8.10
C SER A 30 6.92 15.05 -6.94
N ALA A 31 6.63 14.11 -6.03
CA ALA A 31 5.79 14.42 -4.86
C ALA A 31 6.34 15.62 -4.05
N ALA A 32 7.66 15.67 -3.84
CA ALA A 32 8.32 16.77 -3.13
C ALA A 32 8.18 18.13 -3.86
N ASP A 33 8.30 18.15 -5.19
CA ASP A 33 8.13 19.38 -5.97
C ASP A 33 6.66 19.80 -6.05
N PHE A 34 5.73 18.84 -6.06
CA PHE A 34 4.30 19.10 -6.05
C PHE A 34 3.90 19.81 -4.76
N ASP A 35 4.33 19.28 -3.61
CA ASP A 35 4.08 19.89 -2.30
C ASP A 35 4.71 21.28 -2.18
N ALA A 36 5.97 21.43 -2.61
CA ALA A 36 6.69 22.70 -2.55
C ALA A 36 6.07 23.79 -3.44
N ARG A 37 5.27 23.40 -4.44
CA ARG A 37 4.69 24.29 -5.46
C ARG A 37 3.17 24.13 -5.56
N ALA A 38 2.51 23.71 -4.48
CA ALA A 38 1.08 23.40 -4.48
C ALA A 38 0.23 24.56 -5.02
N ASP A 39 0.59 25.81 -4.69
CA ASP A 39 -0.08 27.02 -5.19
C ASP A 39 -0.06 27.14 -6.73
N GLU A 40 0.97 26.61 -7.41
CA GLU A 40 1.06 26.62 -8.87
C GLU A 40 0.11 25.60 -9.54
N PHE A 41 -0.40 24.64 -8.77
CA PHE A 41 -1.18 23.50 -9.26
C PHE A 41 -2.63 23.48 -8.74
N GLN A 42 -3.01 24.40 -7.85
CA GLN A 42 -4.32 24.40 -7.18
C GLN A 42 -5.54 24.35 -8.13
N ASP A 43 -5.42 24.93 -9.32
CA ASP A 43 -6.51 25.04 -10.31
C ASP A 43 -6.35 24.07 -11.48
N LYS A 44 -5.37 23.15 -11.41
CA LYS A 44 -5.05 22.20 -12.47
C LYS A 44 -5.60 20.82 -12.16
N GLU A 45 -5.95 20.08 -13.20
CA GLU A 45 -6.21 18.66 -13.07
C GLU A 45 -4.87 17.91 -12.90
N TYR A 46 -4.82 17.02 -11.92
CA TYR A 46 -3.67 16.19 -11.67
C TYR A 46 -4.04 14.79 -11.19
N PHE A 47 -3.16 13.84 -11.45
CA PHE A 47 -3.29 12.45 -11.00
C PHE A 47 -2.02 12.04 -10.26
N SER A 48 -2.16 11.37 -9.12
CA SER A 48 -1.02 10.72 -8.47
C SER A 48 -0.73 9.38 -9.18
N CYS A 49 0.54 9.14 -9.47
CA CYS A 49 1.00 8.01 -10.25
C CYS A 49 2.21 7.33 -9.59
N LEU A 50 2.28 6.00 -9.72
CA LEU A 50 3.45 5.20 -9.37
C LEU A 50 4.47 5.18 -10.53
N PRO A 51 5.72 4.73 -10.31
CA PRO A 51 6.78 4.78 -11.33
C PRO A 51 6.45 4.13 -12.68
N ASP A 52 5.58 3.12 -12.69
CA ASP A 52 5.09 2.44 -13.90
C ASP A 52 3.94 3.16 -14.61
N GLY A 53 3.51 4.32 -14.09
CA GLY A 53 2.41 5.13 -14.60
C GLY A 53 1.02 4.69 -14.13
N SER A 54 0.92 3.67 -13.29
CA SER A 54 -0.34 3.25 -12.68
C SER A 54 -0.81 4.24 -11.61
N SER A 55 -2.11 4.23 -11.30
CA SER A 55 -2.68 5.14 -10.30
C SER A 55 -2.12 4.88 -8.90
N ALA A 56 -1.63 5.93 -8.24
CA ALA A 56 -1.21 5.92 -6.83
C ALA A 56 -2.39 6.12 -5.87
N THR A 57 -3.61 5.78 -6.26
CA THR A 57 -4.78 5.70 -5.37
C THR A 57 -5.36 4.29 -5.28
N CYS A 58 -4.84 3.33 -6.05
CA CYS A 58 -5.31 1.95 -6.10
C CYS A 58 -4.38 1.02 -5.31
N CYS A 59 -4.92 0.28 -4.34
CA CYS A 59 -4.19 -0.63 -3.47
C CYS A 59 -3.40 -1.70 -4.24
N THR A 60 -4.01 -2.31 -5.26
CA THR A 60 -3.37 -3.32 -6.11
C THR A 60 -2.08 -2.79 -6.74
N ASN A 61 -2.05 -1.53 -7.17
CA ASN A 61 -0.87 -0.95 -7.82
C ASN A 61 0.31 -0.78 -6.85
N TYR A 62 0.04 -0.51 -5.56
CA TYR A 62 1.08 -0.50 -4.53
C TYR A 62 1.64 -1.91 -4.31
N ALA A 63 0.79 -2.93 -4.22
CA ALA A 63 1.24 -4.32 -4.11
C ALA A 63 2.07 -4.75 -5.33
N VAL A 64 1.74 -4.26 -6.53
CA VAL A 64 2.52 -4.46 -7.75
C VAL A 64 3.92 -3.83 -7.64
N GLN A 65 4.09 -2.66 -7.04
CA GLN A 65 5.42 -2.08 -6.84
C GLN A 65 6.30 -2.96 -5.92
N VAL A 66 5.72 -3.52 -4.87
CA VAL A 66 6.43 -4.48 -3.99
C VAL A 66 6.87 -5.70 -4.79
N ARG A 67 5.99 -6.26 -5.62
CA ARG A 67 6.32 -7.39 -6.50
C ARG A 67 7.41 -7.06 -7.52
N ASN A 68 7.40 -5.84 -8.09
CA ASN A 68 8.42 -5.39 -9.02
C ASN A 68 9.80 -5.26 -8.35
N ALA A 69 9.83 -4.84 -7.08
CA ALA A 69 11.06 -4.75 -6.29
C ALA A 69 11.63 -6.14 -5.90
N TYR A 70 10.77 -7.16 -5.76
CA TYR A 70 11.17 -8.52 -5.39
C TYR A 70 10.60 -9.57 -6.36
N PRO A 71 11.09 -9.64 -7.61
CA PRO A 71 10.55 -10.53 -8.63
C PRO A 71 10.59 -12.00 -8.21
N GLY A 72 9.45 -12.69 -8.33
CA GLY A 72 9.31 -14.11 -8.03
C GLY A 72 9.22 -14.47 -6.54
N ARG A 73 9.20 -13.47 -5.65
CA ARG A 73 9.13 -13.66 -4.19
C ARG A 73 7.85 -13.15 -3.54
N VAL A 74 7.01 -12.47 -4.31
CA VAL A 74 5.82 -11.77 -3.82
C VAL A 74 4.56 -12.39 -4.38
N GLN A 75 3.63 -12.71 -3.49
CA GLN A 75 2.24 -13.00 -3.82
C GLN A 75 1.42 -11.73 -3.58
N ILE A 76 0.54 -11.38 -4.52
CA ILE A 76 -0.46 -10.34 -4.28
C ILE A 76 -1.75 -11.06 -3.92
N VAL A 77 -2.30 -10.71 -2.77
CA VAL A 77 -3.56 -11.25 -2.28
C VAL A 77 -4.46 -10.11 -1.85
N GLY A 78 -5.74 -10.36 -1.79
CA GLY A 78 -6.71 -9.39 -1.31
C GLY A 78 -7.97 -10.05 -0.83
N PHE A 79 -8.93 -9.24 -0.42
CA PHE A 79 -10.26 -9.71 -0.03
C PHE A 79 -11.32 -8.72 -0.44
N HIS A 80 -12.55 -9.21 -0.62
CA HIS A 80 -13.74 -8.38 -0.71
C HIS A 80 -14.36 -8.16 0.67
N ASN A 81 -14.87 -6.95 0.94
CA ASN A 81 -15.45 -6.62 2.24
C ASN A 81 -16.63 -7.53 2.61
N GLU A 82 -17.44 -7.93 1.62
CA GLU A 82 -18.58 -8.83 1.80
C GLU A 82 -18.17 -10.24 2.24
N ASN A 83 -16.99 -10.69 1.81
CA ASN A 83 -16.43 -12.00 2.14
C ASN A 83 -15.52 -11.97 3.38
N ASN A 84 -15.15 -10.77 3.83
CA ASN A 84 -14.30 -10.53 5.00
C ASN A 84 -14.88 -9.42 5.92
N PRO A 85 -16.15 -9.55 6.37
CA PRO A 85 -16.85 -8.48 7.06
C PRO A 85 -16.34 -8.21 8.48
N THR A 86 -15.46 -9.07 9.00
CA THR A 86 -14.88 -8.94 10.34
C THR A 86 -13.55 -8.21 10.36
N SER A 87 -12.95 -7.94 9.20
CA SER A 87 -11.74 -7.12 9.11
C SER A 87 -12.04 -5.68 9.53
N ARG A 88 -11.07 -5.00 10.17
CA ARG A 88 -11.20 -3.57 10.49
C ARG A 88 -11.44 -2.75 9.23
N VAL A 89 -10.74 -3.07 8.13
CA VAL A 89 -10.92 -2.44 6.82
C VAL A 89 -12.38 -2.43 6.38
N ALA A 90 -13.08 -3.56 6.52
CA ALA A 90 -14.50 -3.65 6.19
C ALA A 90 -15.41 -2.96 7.21
N ILE A 91 -15.17 -3.15 8.51
CA ILE A 91 -16.01 -2.61 9.60
C ILE A 91 -16.02 -1.08 9.60
N GLU A 92 -14.84 -0.48 9.43
CA GLU A 92 -14.65 0.96 9.46
C GLU A 92 -14.84 1.62 8.10
N GLY A 93 -15.01 0.81 7.03
CA GLY A 93 -15.21 1.30 5.67
C GLY A 93 -13.98 2.01 5.10
N ILE A 94 -12.77 1.59 5.50
CA ILE A 94 -11.50 2.22 5.12
C ILE A 94 -11.30 2.19 3.60
N HIS A 95 -11.64 1.09 2.94
CA HIS A 95 -11.61 0.98 1.48
C HIS A 95 -12.88 0.31 0.95
N PRO A 96 -13.66 0.98 0.07
CA PRO A 96 -14.87 0.39 -0.47
C PRO A 96 -14.55 -0.79 -1.41
N GLY A 97 -15.24 -1.91 -1.21
CA GLY A 97 -15.20 -3.08 -2.11
C GLY A 97 -14.16 -4.15 -1.75
N GLY A 98 -13.16 -3.83 -0.94
CA GLY A 98 -12.11 -4.78 -0.58
C GLY A 98 -10.76 -4.12 -0.36
N HIS A 99 -9.71 -4.90 -0.26
CA HIS A 99 -8.33 -4.41 -0.17
C HIS A 99 -7.30 -5.45 -0.60
N ASP A 100 -6.26 -5.00 -1.31
CA ASP A 100 -5.18 -5.82 -1.84
C ASP A 100 -3.82 -5.42 -1.23
N PHE A 101 -2.96 -6.39 -0.96
CA PHE A 101 -1.65 -6.21 -0.37
C PHE A 101 -0.66 -7.29 -0.82
N ALA A 102 0.62 -7.08 -0.53
CA ALA A 102 1.70 -7.99 -0.92
C ALA A 102 2.13 -8.88 0.25
N ILE A 103 2.36 -10.16 -0.03
CA ILE A 103 3.04 -11.11 0.86
C ILE A 103 4.40 -11.46 0.26
N LEU A 104 5.48 -11.05 0.92
CA LEU A 104 6.87 -11.35 0.53
C LEU A 104 7.39 -12.58 1.30
N ASP A 105 7.93 -13.55 0.55
CA ASP A 105 8.50 -14.82 1.05
C ASP A 105 7.57 -15.59 2.01
N ASP A 106 6.26 -15.57 1.74
CA ASP A 106 5.23 -16.20 2.58
C ASP A 106 5.27 -15.77 4.06
N ARG A 107 5.82 -14.58 4.33
CA ARG A 107 6.12 -14.14 5.69
C ARG A 107 5.78 -12.69 5.97
N TYR A 108 6.15 -11.78 5.09
CA TYR A 108 5.99 -10.35 5.35
C TYR A 108 4.76 -9.81 4.62
N LEU A 109 3.75 -9.37 5.35
CA LEU A 109 2.67 -8.56 4.77
C LEU A 109 3.19 -7.13 4.61
N ILE A 110 3.06 -6.59 3.40
CA ILE A 110 3.52 -5.27 3.01
C ILE A 110 2.34 -4.53 2.39
N ASP A 111 1.92 -3.45 3.04
CA ASP A 111 0.81 -2.62 2.60
C ASP A 111 1.14 -1.13 2.76
N PRO A 112 1.72 -0.50 1.75
CA PRO A 112 2.00 0.93 1.81
C PRO A 112 0.74 1.80 1.63
N TRP A 113 -0.30 1.27 0.98
CA TRP A 113 -1.50 2.02 0.63
C TRP A 113 -2.28 2.45 1.89
N ILE A 114 -2.35 1.58 2.90
CA ILE A 114 -3.05 1.86 4.17
C ILE A 114 -2.49 3.10 4.90
N LYS A 115 -1.20 3.38 4.73
CA LYS A 115 -0.53 4.56 5.28
C LYS A 115 -0.63 5.75 4.34
N LEU A 116 -0.22 5.56 3.09
CA LEU A 116 0.03 6.68 2.16
C LEU A 116 -1.26 7.23 1.54
N VAL A 117 -2.30 6.41 1.43
CA VAL A 117 -3.57 6.81 0.81
C VAL A 117 -4.68 6.87 1.84
N ALA A 118 -4.86 5.83 2.65
CA ALA A 118 -5.91 5.82 3.67
C ALA A 118 -5.57 6.65 4.91
N ALA A 119 -4.28 6.96 5.14
CA ALA A 119 -3.79 7.63 6.35
C ALA A 119 -4.30 6.96 7.66
N ASP A 120 -4.42 5.62 7.65
CA ASP A 120 -5.06 4.84 8.72
C ASP A 120 -4.05 4.32 9.75
N THR A 121 -2.87 3.88 9.32
CA THR A 121 -1.82 3.40 10.23
C THR A 121 -0.41 3.70 9.73
N ASP A 122 0.52 3.92 10.66
CA ASP A 122 1.94 4.12 10.34
C ASP A 122 2.68 2.80 10.04
N GLN A 123 2.18 1.66 10.54
CA GLN A 123 2.82 0.36 10.34
C GLN A 123 2.37 -0.26 9.02
N ILE A 124 3.29 -0.36 8.06
CA ILE A 124 3.01 -0.93 6.73
C ILE A 124 3.61 -2.33 6.52
N ILE A 125 4.53 -2.75 7.38
CA ILE A 125 5.19 -4.06 7.33
C ILE A 125 4.80 -4.86 8.57
N TYR A 126 4.36 -6.09 8.37
CA TYR A 126 4.03 -7.03 9.44
C TYR A 126 4.77 -8.35 9.21
N ASP A 127 5.48 -8.83 10.23
CA ASP A 127 6.06 -10.18 10.20
C ASP A 127 5.02 -11.20 10.67
N LEU A 128 4.48 -12.01 9.76
CA LEU A 128 3.42 -12.99 10.10
C LEU A 128 3.89 -14.12 11.03
N GLN A 129 5.21 -14.24 11.25
CA GLN A 129 5.77 -15.17 12.24
C GLN A 129 5.94 -14.53 13.63
N ASP A 130 5.83 -13.20 13.72
CA ASP A 130 5.77 -12.48 14.98
C ASP A 130 4.31 -12.48 15.49
N PRO A 131 4.05 -12.93 16.73
CA PRO A 131 2.69 -13.07 17.23
C PRO A 131 1.95 -11.74 17.41
N ASP A 132 2.65 -10.64 17.68
CA ASP A 132 2.03 -9.34 17.88
C ASP A 132 1.61 -8.75 16.53
N ASP A 133 2.47 -8.87 15.51
CA ASP A 133 2.13 -8.48 14.14
C ASP A 133 1.03 -9.37 13.53
N ALA A 134 1.09 -10.69 13.74
CA ALA A 134 0.03 -11.60 13.30
C ALA A 134 -1.32 -11.25 13.94
N ALA A 135 -1.35 -10.85 15.21
CA ALA A 135 -2.57 -10.41 15.88
C ALA A 135 -3.12 -9.11 15.27
N LYS A 136 -2.26 -8.13 14.98
CA LYS A 136 -2.67 -6.90 14.28
C LYS A 136 -3.21 -7.19 12.89
N VAL A 137 -2.55 -8.07 12.13
CA VAL A 137 -2.98 -8.45 10.78
C VAL A 137 -4.36 -9.11 10.82
N ALA A 138 -4.61 -10.01 11.77
CA ALA A 138 -5.91 -10.66 11.93
C ALA A 138 -7.03 -9.67 12.26
N ILE A 139 -6.73 -8.60 13.00
CA ILE A 139 -7.69 -7.53 13.28
C ILE A 139 -7.91 -6.66 12.03
N ASN A 140 -6.82 -6.20 11.41
CA ASN A 140 -6.87 -5.19 10.35
C ASN A 140 -7.42 -5.78 9.05
N TYR A 141 -6.88 -6.93 8.64
CA TYR A 141 -7.13 -7.57 7.35
C TYR A 141 -7.98 -8.85 7.46
N GLY A 142 -8.44 -9.20 8.67
CA GLY A 142 -9.27 -10.38 8.89
C GLY A 142 -8.51 -11.72 8.76
N PRO A 143 -9.23 -12.86 8.79
CA PRO A 143 -8.62 -14.18 8.69
C PRO A 143 -8.05 -14.44 7.29
N ALA A 144 -6.86 -15.04 7.24
CA ALA A 144 -6.17 -15.36 5.99
C ALA A 144 -6.95 -16.30 5.06
N SER A 145 -7.92 -17.07 5.58
CA SER A 145 -8.81 -17.89 4.77
C SER A 145 -9.77 -17.10 3.86
N CYS A 146 -9.91 -15.79 4.10
CA CYS A 146 -10.69 -14.89 3.27
C CYS A 146 -9.84 -14.18 2.20
N TRP A 147 -8.53 -14.42 2.17
CA TRP A 147 -7.63 -13.79 1.20
C TRP A 147 -7.51 -14.66 -0.04
N GLU A 148 -7.64 -14.03 -1.21
CA GLU A 148 -7.58 -14.68 -2.51
C GLU A 148 -6.45 -14.07 -3.35
N PRO A 149 -5.76 -14.86 -4.20
CA PRO A 149 -4.81 -14.32 -5.16
C PRO A 149 -5.49 -13.33 -6.13
N VAL A 150 -4.80 -12.23 -6.44
CA VAL A 150 -5.24 -11.18 -7.38
C VAL A 150 -4.65 -11.40 -8.77
#